data_AF-A0A645FLF2-F1
#
_entry.id   AF-A0A645FLF2-F1
#
_cell.length_a   1.000
_cell.length_b   1.000
_cell.length_c   1.000
_cell.angle_alpha   90.00
_cell.angle_beta   90.00
_cell.angle_gamma   90.00
#
_symmetry.space_group_name_H-M   'P 1'
#
loop_
_entity.id
_entity.type
_entity.pdbx_description
1 polymer ?
#
loop_
_entity_poly.entity_id
_entity_poly.type
_entity_poly.pdbx_seq_one_letter_code
_entity_poly.pdbx_strand_id
1 'polypeptide(L)'
;MVLPLYTAIEKLDTSLLEASSDLGARGPATFLNVILPLTASGIFSGSIMVFIPSLGYFFVAEILGGGKSDVIGNLIERQFQSGNNWPLGAALSMILIVITLLLVKLYQKCGGDMENLGV
;
A
#
# COMPACT_ATOMS: atom_id res chain seq x y z
N MET A 1 5.00 -4.33 -5.06
CA MET A 1 4.41 -5.53 -4.41
C MET A 1 5.28 -6.78 -4.48
N VAL A 2 6.23 -6.89 -5.42
CA VAL A 2 7.03 -8.13 -5.54
C VAL A 2 7.95 -8.36 -4.33
N LEU A 3 8.75 -7.38 -3.93
CA LEU A 3 9.72 -7.53 -2.83
C LEU A 3 9.07 -7.83 -1.46
N PRO A 4 8.03 -7.11 -1.01
CA PRO A 4 7.42 -7.39 0.29
C PRO A 4 6.76 -8.78 0.34
N LEU A 5 6.17 -9.22 -0.77
CA LEU A 5 5.61 -10.58 -0.87
C LEU A 5 6.70 -11.64 -0.84
N TYR A 6 7.80 -11.40 -1.55
CA TYR A 6 8.95 -12.31 -1.55
C TYR A 6 9.48 -12.52 -0.13
N THR A 7 9.77 -11.44 0.60
CA THR A 7 10.26 -11.53 1.99
C THR A 7 9.23 -12.17 2.93
N ALA A 8 7.93 -11.96 2.71
CA ALA A 8 6.88 -12.60 3.51
C ALA A 8 6.80 -14.11 3.27
N ILE A 9 6.98 -14.55 2.01
CA ILE A 9 6.98 -15.97 1.64
C ILE A 9 8.29 -16.65 2.06
N GLU A 10 9.43 -15.98 1.94
CA GLU A 10 10.75 -16.51 2.34
C GLU A 10 10.83 -16.82 3.83
N LYS A 11 10.08 -16.09 4.66
CA LYS A 11 9.98 -16.32 6.11
C LYS A 11 9.06 -17.49 6.49
N LEU A 12 8.38 -18.13 5.53
CA LEU A 12 7.58 -19.32 5.82
C LEU A 12 8.48 -20.51 6.19
N ASP A 13 8.11 -21.21 7.25
CA ASP A 13 8.73 -22.48 7.59
C ASP A 13 8.32 -23.55 6.57
N THR A 14 9.31 -24.17 5.92
CA THR A 14 9.12 -25.25 4.96
C THR A 14 8.47 -26.49 5.60
N SER A 15 8.61 -26.68 6.92
CA SER A 15 7.96 -27.77 7.65
C SER A 15 6.42 -27.71 7.55
N LEU A 16 5.83 -26.52 7.44
CA LEU A 16 4.39 -26.33 7.29
C LEU A 16 3.90 -26.75 5.90
N LEU A 17 4.76 -26.62 4.88
CA LEU A 17 4.46 -27.11 3.54
C LEU A 17 4.54 -28.62 3.48
N GLU A 18 5.56 -29.22 4.09
CA GLU A 18 5.73 -30.67 4.21
C GLU A 18 4.56 -31.31 4.97
N ALA A 19 4.19 -30.75 6.13
CA ALA A 19 3.04 -31.21 6.91
C ALA A 19 1.71 -31.13 6.14
N SER A 20 1.54 -30.10 5.29
CA SER A 20 0.35 -30.00 4.43
C SER A 20 0.32 -31.13 3.38
N SER A 21 1.49 -31.50 2.85
CA SER A 21 1.64 -32.59 1.89
C SER A 21 1.40 -33.95 2.55
N ASP A 22 1.88 -34.13 3.79
CA ASP A 22 1.67 -35.36 4.58
C ASP A 22 0.19 -35.59 4.91
N LEU A 23 -0.58 -34.50 5.12
CA LEU A 23 -2.03 -34.55 5.30
C LEU A 23 -2.80 -34.77 3.98
N GLY A 24 -2.11 -34.92 2.84
CA GLY A 24 -2.72 -35.15 1.54
C GLY A 24 -3.30 -33.90 0.88
N ALA A 25 -2.93 -32.70 1.33
CA ALA A 25 -3.40 -31.46 0.73
C ALA A 25 -2.83 -31.30 -0.70
N ARG A 26 -3.68 -30.88 -1.64
CA ARG A 26 -3.27 -30.51 -3.00
C ARG A 26 -2.82 -29.05 -3.05
N GLY A 27 -1.99 -28.69 -4.05
CA GLY A 27 -1.43 -27.34 -4.21
C GLY A 27 -2.40 -26.16 -3.93
N PRO A 28 -3.64 -26.14 -4.44
CA PRO A 28 -4.60 -25.08 -4.14
C PRO A 28 -5.04 -25.04 -2.67
N ALA A 29 -5.17 -26.20 -2.03
CA ALA A 29 -5.54 -26.32 -0.62
C ALA A 29 -4.38 -25.87 0.29
N THR A 30 -3.13 -26.22 -0.03
CA THR A 30 -1.95 -25.71 0.67
C THR A 30 -1.82 -24.20 0.53
N PHE A 31 -2.07 -23.65 -0.66
CA PHE A 31 -2.03 -22.21 -0.86
C PHE A 31 -3.06 -21.47 -0.01
N LEU A 32 -4.33 -21.87 -0.07
CA LEU A 32 -5.41 -21.15 0.64
C LEU A 32 -5.38 -21.35 2.16
N ASN A 33 -4.99 -22.53 2.65
CA ASN A 33 -5.05 -22.85 4.07
C ASN A 33 -3.74 -22.61 4.83
N VAL A 34 -2.59 -22.59 4.14
CA VAL A 34 -1.27 -22.44 4.77
C VAL A 34 -0.61 -21.14 4.31
N ILE A 35 -0.32 -21.02 3.01
CA ILE A 35 0.48 -19.90 2.48
C ILE A 35 -0.26 -18.57 2.65
N LEU A 36 -1.52 -18.49 2.24
CA LEU A 36 -2.31 -17.27 2.27
C LEU A 36 -2.49 -16.71 3.70
N PRO A 37 -2.95 -17.47 4.71
CA PRO A 37 -3.12 -16.93 6.07
C PRO A 37 -1.79 -16.57 6.74
N LEU A 38 -0.72 -17.34 6.51
CA LEU A 38 0.59 -17.07 7.10
C LEU A 38 1.26 -15.85 6.45
N THR A 39 1.07 -15.64 5.15
CA THR A 39 1.59 -14.47 4.43
C THR A 39 0.67 -13.25 4.50
N ALA A 40 -0.55 -13.38 5.02
CA ALA A 40 -1.54 -12.30 5.09
C ALA A 40 -1.01 -11.04 5.79
N SER A 41 -0.23 -11.21 6.87
CA SER A 41 0.41 -10.08 7.56
C SER A 41 1.42 -9.36 6.67
N GLY A 42 2.18 -10.10 5.85
CA GLY A 42 3.12 -9.55 4.88
C GLY A 42 2.44 -8.91 3.67
N ILE A 43 1.34 -9.50 3.17
CA ILE A 43 0.49 -8.92 2.13
C ILE A 43 -0.09 -7.59 2.60
N PHE A 44 -0.56 -7.52 3.85
CA PHE A 44 -1.13 -6.31 4.43
C PHE A 44 -0.07 -5.21 4.59
N SER A 45 1.07 -5.53 5.19
CA SER A 45 2.20 -4.59 5.32
C SER A 45 2.69 -4.09 3.96
N GLY A 46 2.87 -5.01 3.01
CA GLY A 46 3.22 -4.69 1.64
C GLY A 46 2.21 -3.74 1.01
N SER A 47 0.91 -4.07 1.09
CA SER A 47 -0.16 -3.27 0.46
C SER A 47 -0.12 -1.82 0.94
N ILE A 48 0.08 -1.60 2.24
CA ILE A 48 0.25 -0.25 2.79
C ILE A 48 1.50 0.44 2.25
N MET A 49 2.62 -0.28 2.15
CA MET A 49 3.90 0.23 1.63
C MET A 49 3.79 0.75 0.18
N VAL A 50 2.93 0.18 -0.67
CA VAL A 50 2.68 0.70 -2.03
C VAL A 50 1.54 1.71 -2.06
N PHE A 51 0.55 1.57 -1.20
CA PHE A 51 -0.59 2.48 -1.14
C PHE A 51 -0.18 3.90 -0.73
N ILE A 52 0.65 4.06 0.31
CA ILE A 52 1.09 5.36 0.80
C ILE A 52 1.75 6.21 -0.30
N PRO A 53 2.80 5.76 -1.01
CA PRO A 53 3.42 6.55 -2.07
C PRO A 53 2.48 6.76 -3.26
N SER A 54 1.57 5.82 -3.54
CA SER A 54 0.61 5.95 -4.65
C SER A 54 -0.34 7.14 -4.49
N LEU A 55 -0.64 7.57 -3.25
CA LEU A 55 -1.45 8.77 -3.00
C LEU A 55 -0.77 10.05 -3.51
N GLY A 56 0.56 10.05 -3.61
CA GLY A 56 1.36 11.15 -4.14
C GLY A 56 1.47 11.17 -5.67
N TYR A 57 1.00 10.14 -6.39
CA TYR A 57 1.14 10.00 -7.84
C TYR A 57 0.10 10.83 -8.64
N PHE A 58 -0.25 12.03 -8.17
CA PHE A 58 -1.27 12.85 -8.83
C PHE A 58 -0.81 13.38 -10.19
N PHE A 59 0.44 13.84 -10.28
CA PHE A 59 1.04 14.33 -11.52
C PHE A 59 1.10 13.28 -12.63
N VAL A 60 1.48 12.05 -12.29
CA VAL A 60 1.54 10.93 -13.24
C VAL A 60 0.12 10.54 -13.69
N ALA A 61 -0.83 10.53 -12.76
CA ALA A 61 -2.23 10.26 -13.07
C ALA A 61 -2.84 11.31 -14.01
N GLU A 62 -2.45 12.57 -13.87
CA GLU A 62 -2.92 13.64 -14.76
C GLU A 62 -2.40 13.49 -16.20
N ILE A 63 -1.09 13.27 -16.35
CA ILE A 63 -0.45 13.09 -17.67
C ILE A 63 -0.99 11.84 -18.37
N LEU A 64 -1.09 10.72 -17.66
CA LEU A 64 -1.49 9.44 -18.25
C LEU A 64 -3.01 9.30 -18.39
N GLY A 65 -3.78 9.88 -17.48
CA GLY A 65 -5.25 9.84 -17.45
C GLY A 65 -5.93 10.90 -18.34
N GLY A 66 -5.16 11.83 -18.91
CA GLY A 66 -5.65 12.84 -19.85
C GLY A 66 -6.73 13.75 -19.24
N GLY A 67 -6.64 14.03 -17.93
CA GLY A 67 -7.58 14.91 -17.21
C GLY A 67 -9.01 14.37 -17.02
N LYS A 68 -9.29 13.11 -17.37
CA LYS A 68 -10.63 12.50 -17.22
C LYS A 68 -10.91 11.89 -15.85
N SER A 69 -9.87 11.73 -15.04
CA SER A 69 -9.98 11.20 -13.68
C SER A 69 -9.32 12.17 -12.71
N ASP A 70 -10.14 12.93 -12.01
CA ASP A 70 -9.68 13.81 -10.94
C ASP A 70 -9.29 12.93 -9.73
N VAL A 71 -8.00 12.91 -9.42
CA VAL A 71 -7.49 12.42 -8.14
C VAL A 71 -7.41 13.56 -7.13
N ILE A 72 -7.33 13.23 -5.84
CA ILE A 72 -7.39 14.22 -4.77
C ILE A 72 -6.26 15.27 -4.86
N GLY A 73 -5.09 14.87 -5.38
CA GLY A 73 -3.97 15.79 -5.63
C GLY A 73 -4.28 16.80 -6.74
N ASN A 74 -4.91 16.38 -7.83
CA ASN A 74 -5.32 17.27 -8.93
C ASN A 74 -6.36 18.28 -8.46
N LEU A 75 -7.27 17.86 -7.57
CA LEU A 75 -8.25 18.76 -6.96
C LEU A 75 -7.55 19.86 -6.14
N ILE A 76 -6.56 19.51 -5.33
CA ILE A 76 -5.78 20.48 -4.54
C ILE A 76 -5.06 21.45 -5.46
N GLU A 77 -4.34 20.95 -6.47
CA GLU A 77 -3.60 21.78 -7.43
C GLU A 77 -4.53 22.77 -8.14
N ARG A 78 -5.69 22.32 -8.62
CA ARG A 78 -6.67 23.18 -9.29
C ARG A 78 -7.19 24.30 -8.39
N GLN A 79 -7.32 24.08 -7.09
CA GLN A 79 -7.74 25.15 -6.16
C GLN A 79 -6.65 26.21 -5.94
N PHE A 80 -5.38 25.85 -6.09
CA PHE A 80 -4.27 26.81 -6.08
C PHE A 80 -4.10 27.54 -7.44
N GLN A 81 -4.23 26.84 -8.57
CA GLN A 81 -3.98 27.42 -9.90
C GLN A 81 -5.22 28.07 -10.54
N SER A 82 -6.30 27.31 -10.74
CA SER A 82 -7.49 27.76 -11.49
C SER A 82 -8.55 28.43 -10.62
N GLY A 83 -8.74 27.95 -9.39
CA GLY A 83 -9.75 28.46 -8.47
C GLY A 83 -9.36 29.74 -7.73
N ASN A 84 -8.07 30.09 -7.73
CA ASN A 84 -7.48 31.19 -6.96
C ASN A 84 -7.94 31.22 -5.49
N ASN A 85 -8.29 30.06 -4.94
CA ASN A 85 -8.87 29.89 -3.61
C ASN A 85 -7.86 29.18 -2.72
N TRP A 86 -6.78 29.91 -2.42
CA TRP A 86 -5.63 29.43 -1.66
C TRP A 86 -6.00 28.94 -0.25
N PRO A 87 -6.98 29.55 0.46
CA PRO A 87 -7.43 29.03 1.76
C PRO A 87 -8.03 27.62 1.66
N LEU A 88 -8.84 27.36 0.63
CA LEU A 88 -9.46 26.04 0.42
C LEU A 88 -8.41 25.01 0.02
N GLY A 89 -7.50 25.37 -0.89
CA GLY A 89 -6.35 24.52 -1.26
C GLY A 89 -5.50 24.13 -0.04
N ALA A 90 -5.18 25.10 0.83
CA ALA A 90 -4.42 24.85 2.05
C ALA A 90 -5.15 23.91 3.04
N ALA A 91 -6.47 24.09 3.20
CA ALA A 91 -7.27 23.23 4.06
C ALA A 91 -7.29 21.77 3.56
N LEU A 92 -7.47 21.57 2.26
CA LEU A 92 -7.44 20.22 1.65
C LEU A 92 -6.05 19.59 1.76
N SER A 93 -4.98 20.34 1.54
CA SER A 93 -3.61 19.86 1.75
C SER A 93 -3.37 19.43 3.19
N MET A 94 -3.82 20.23 4.17
CA MET A 94 -3.70 19.87 5.59
C MET A 94 -4.45 18.58 5.93
N ILE A 95 -5.66 18.40 5.40
CA ILE A 95 -6.43 17.16 5.59
C ILE A 95 -5.68 15.97 4.99
N LEU A 96 -5.14 16.12 3.77
CA LEU A 96 -4.38 15.06 3.10
C LEU A 96 -3.11 14.68 3.88
N ILE A 97 -2.39 15.67 4.42
CA ILE A 97 -1.22 15.46 5.27
C ILE A 97 -1.62 14.69 6.54
N VAL A 98 -2.70 15.09 7.21
CA VAL A 98 -3.17 14.40 8.44
C VAL A 98 -3.53 12.94 8.14
N ILE A 99 -4.26 12.68 7.05
CA ILE A 99 -4.61 11.32 6.63
C ILE A 99 -3.33 10.51 6.34
N THR A 100 -2.38 11.10 5.61
CA THR A 100 -1.11 10.44 5.27
C THR A 100 -0.31 10.10 6.53
N LEU A 101 -0.20 11.03 7.48
CA LEU A 101 0.46 10.80 8.76
C LEU A 101 -0.22 9.68 9.57
N LEU A 102 -1.55 9.62 9.57
CA LEU A 102 -2.29 8.54 10.23
C LEU A 102 -2.00 7.18 9.57
N LEU A 103 -1.96 7.12 8.24
CA LEU A 103 -1.63 5.90 7.50
C LEU A 103 -0.19 5.45 7.75
N VAL A 104 0.77 6.37 7.77
CA VAL A 104 2.17 6.08 8.10
C VAL A 104 2.31 5.58 9.53
N LYS A 105 1.60 6.19 10.50
CA LYS A 105 1.61 5.74 11.89
C LYS A 105 0.98 4.35 12.05
N LEU A 106 -0.07 4.05 11.28
CA LEU A 106 -0.68 2.72 11.23
C LEU A 106 0.30 1.69 10.64
N TYR A 107 1.00 2.05 9.57
CA TYR A 107 2.04 1.22 8.95
C TYR A 107 3.14 0.83 9.94
N GLN A 108 3.70 1.82 10.65
CA GLN A 108 4.71 1.57 11.68
C GLN A 108 4.21 0.65 12.78
N LYS A 109 2.96 0.83 13.23
CA LYS A 109 2.36 -0.01 14.27
C LYS A 109 2.14 -1.46 13.84
N CYS A 110 1.94 -1.71 12.54
CA CYS A 110 1.76 -3.04 11.97
C CYS A 110 3.07 -3.73 11.55
N GLY A 111 4.24 -3.20 11.93
CA GLY A 111 5.54 -3.85 11.72
C GLY A 111 6.21 -3.49 10.39
N GLY A 112 5.88 -2.34 9.81
CA GLY A 112 6.59 -1.80 8.65
C GLY A 112 7.84 -1.01 9.06
N ASP A 113 9.02 -1.48 8.64
CA ASP A 113 10.27 -0.73 8.80
C ASP A 113 10.38 0.39 7.76
N MET A 114 10.67 1.61 8.22
CA MET A 114 10.85 2.79 7.36
C MET A 114 11.99 2.63 6.34
N GLU A 115 12.96 1.74 6.60
CA GLU A 115 14.03 1.41 5.64
C GLU A 115 13.51 0.75 4.35
N ASN A 116 12.34 0.10 4.39
CA ASN A 116 11.71 -0.43 3.17
C ASN A 116 11.17 0.68 2.27
N LEU A 117 10.91 1.89 2.80
CA LEU A 117 10.36 3.01 2.04
C LEU A 117 11.42 3.75 1.18
N GLY A 118 12.68 3.30 1.20
CA GLY A 118 13.73 3.85 0.33
C GLY A 118 14.15 5.28 0.69
N VAL A 119 14.25 5.58 1.99
CA VAL A 119 15.03 6.73 2.50
C VAL A 119 16.43 6.29 2.90
#